data_AF-G0MA99-F1
#
_entry.id   AF-G0MA99-F1
#
_cell.length_a   1.000
_cell.length_b   1.000
_cell.length_c   1.000
_cell.angle_alpha   90.00
_cell.angle_beta   90.00
_cell.angle_gamma   90.00
#
_symmetry.space_group_name_H-M   'P 1'
#
loop_
_entity.id
_entity.type
_entity.pdbx_description
1 polymer ?
#
loop_
_entity_poly.entity_id
_entity_poly.type
_entity_poly.pdbx_seq_one_letter_code
_entity_poly.pdbx_strand_id
1 'polypeptide(L)'
;MAEPGGPPSLFKLACDALCNSAKSGTLNLHFDPEKVSPALKECIWDQCSLMQIITLSSALNSTEFFAHIVRRKADDISVYSNTFNERLCALEITCVGKSMLMWHMMGASLSDDIGWNNFQLKIGEVRFLTQMTFGSTGVEAFNSYFLHNSVSEAVNWVLQLFQKDIE
;
A
#
# COMPACT_ATOMS: atom_id res chain seq x y z
N MET A 1 11.88 -7.23 27.78
CA MET A 1 10.47 -7.67 27.70
C MET A 1 9.68 -6.47 27.21
N ALA A 2 9.13 -6.50 26.00
CA ALA A 2 8.25 -5.42 25.53
C ALA A 2 6.92 -5.55 26.28
N GLU A 3 6.44 -4.46 26.89
CA GLU A 3 5.13 -4.45 27.51
C GLU A 3 4.06 -4.85 26.48
N PRO A 4 3.07 -5.67 26.84
CA PRO A 4 1.97 -5.99 25.95
C PRO A 4 1.29 -4.67 25.57
N GLY A 5 1.32 -4.35 24.28
CA GLY A 5 0.69 -3.13 23.77
C GLY A 5 -0.76 -3.07 24.24
N GLY A 6 -1.13 -1.92 24.82
CA GLY A 6 -2.50 -1.68 25.25
C GLY A 6 -3.52 -1.91 24.13
N PRO A 7 -4.82 -2.01 24.45
CA PRO A 7 -5.84 -2.24 23.44
C PRO A 7 -5.76 -1.17 22.33
N PRO A 8 -5.99 -1.56 21.06
CA PRO A 8 -5.93 -0.62 19.95
C PRO A 8 -6.93 0.52 20.18
N SER A 9 -6.51 1.73 19.85
CA SER A 9 -7.38 2.90 19.94
C SER A 9 -8.60 2.74 19.02
N LEU A 10 -9.71 3.42 19.34
CA LEU A 10 -10.88 3.47 18.45
C LEU A 10 -10.50 3.94 17.04
N PHE A 11 -9.53 4.85 16.95
CA PHE A 11 -9.04 5.35 15.67
C PHE A 11 -8.29 4.27 14.89
N LYS A 12 -7.46 3.46 15.56
CA LYS A 12 -6.77 2.33 14.93
C LYS A 12 -7.78 1.31 14.40
N LEU A 13 -8.79 0.97 15.20
CA LEU A 13 -9.89 0.09 14.78
C LEU A 13 -10.64 0.64 13.57
N ALA A 14 -10.89 1.95 13.51
CA ALA A 14 -11.52 2.59 12.35
C ALA A 14 -10.64 2.51 11.10
N CYS A 15 -9.32 2.73 11.23
CA CYS A 15 -8.37 2.57 10.13
C CYS A 15 -8.30 1.12 9.64
N ASP A 16 -8.32 0.15 10.55
CA ASP A 16 -8.30 -1.25 10.19
C ASP A 16 -9.60 -1.67 9.48
N ALA A 17 -10.76 -1.18 9.93
CA ALA A 17 -12.04 -1.38 9.25
C ALA A 17 -12.08 -0.75 7.85
N LEU A 18 -11.50 0.45 7.70
CA LEU A 18 -11.34 1.13 6.41
C LEU A 18 -10.49 0.28 5.45
N CYS A 19 -9.34 -0.22 5.93
CA CYS A 19 -8.46 -1.07 5.14
C CYS A 19 -9.10 -2.41 4.76
N ASN A 20 -9.85 -3.03 5.69
CA ASN A 20 -10.56 -4.27 5.40
C ASN A 20 -11.66 -4.06 4.34
N SER A 21 -12.38 -2.94 4.41
CA SER A 21 -13.37 -2.56 3.40
C SER A 21 -12.73 -2.31 2.03
N ALA A 22 -11.53 -1.72 2.01
CA ALA A 22 -10.74 -1.54 0.80
C ALA A 22 -10.37 -2.88 0.15
N LYS A 23 -9.88 -3.85 0.95
CA LYS A 23 -9.52 -5.19 0.47
C LYS A 23 -10.72 -5.98 -0.06
N SER A 24 -11.87 -5.90 0.61
CA SER A 24 -13.08 -6.59 0.17
C SER A 24 -13.75 -5.95 -1.05
N GLY A 25 -13.26 -4.80 -1.52
CA GLY A 25 -13.90 -4.03 -2.58
C GLY A 25 -15.26 -3.46 -2.17
N THR A 26 -15.57 -3.44 -0.87
CA THR A 26 -16.84 -2.92 -0.33
C THR A 26 -16.67 -1.53 0.25
N LEU A 27 -15.53 -0.88 0.01
CA LEU A 27 -15.29 0.51 0.32
C LEU A 27 -16.18 1.39 -0.58
N ASN A 28 -17.47 1.39 -0.32
CA ASN A 28 -18.46 2.28 -0.91
C ASN A 28 -18.41 3.61 -0.20
N LEU A 29 -17.27 4.27 -0.36
CA LEU A 29 -17.07 5.60 0.13
C LEU A 29 -17.65 6.56 -0.90
N HIS A 30 -18.85 7.09 -0.61
CA HIS A 30 -19.22 8.45 -1.02
C HIS A 30 -18.37 9.48 -0.25
N PHE A 31 -17.07 9.22 -0.14
CA PHE A 31 -16.11 9.98 0.61
C PHE A 31 -15.36 10.78 -0.42
N ASP A 32 -15.72 12.04 -0.50
CA ASP A 32 -14.98 13.00 -1.29
C ASP A 32 -13.61 13.21 -0.62
N PRO A 33 -12.50 12.73 -1.22
CA PRO A 33 -11.18 12.81 -0.62
C PRO A 33 -10.73 14.25 -0.35
N GLU A 34 -11.36 15.23 -1.03
CA GLU A 34 -11.14 16.66 -0.85
C GLU A 34 -11.84 17.21 0.41
N LYS A 35 -12.92 16.56 0.87
CA LYS A 35 -13.65 16.98 2.08
C LYS A 35 -13.04 16.45 3.37
N VAL A 36 -12.07 15.55 3.28
CA VAL A 36 -11.37 15.00 4.44
C VAL A 36 -10.37 16.03 4.95
N SER A 37 -10.55 16.48 6.19
CA SER A 37 -9.64 17.47 6.77
C SER A 37 -8.19 16.95 6.82
N PRO A 38 -7.17 17.83 6.66
CA PRO A 38 -5.77 17.44 6.75
C PRO A 38 -5.43 16.69 8.04
N ALA A 39 -5.99 17.11 9.18
CA ALA A 39 -5.76 16.44 10.47
C ALA A 39 -6.22 14.97 10.47
N LEU A 40 -7.34 14.66 9.81
CA LEU A 40 -7.78 13.26 9.68
C LEU A 40 -6.86 12.46 8.77
N LYS A 41 -6.35 13.06 7.69
CA LYS A 41 -5.38 12.42 6.79
C LYS A 41 -4.08 12.09 7.54
N GLU A 42 -3.61 12.98 8.39
CA GLU A 42 -2.45 12.76 9.27
C GLU A 42 -2.70 11.61 10.24
N CYS A 43 -3.85 11.61 10.93
CA CYS A 43 -4.19 10.54 11.86
C CYS A 43 -4.29 9.18 11.13
N ILE A 44 -4.89 9.13 9.93
CA ILE A 44 -4.94 7.91 9.13
C ILE A 44 -3.52 7.47 8.75
N TRP A 45 -2.69 8.40 8.25
CA TRP A 45 -1.31 8.13 7.92
C TRP A 45 -0.56 7.52 9.11
N ASP A 46 -0.62 8.14 10.28
CA ASP A 46 0.13 7.71 11.46
C ASP A 46 -0.32 6.33 11.98
N GLN A 47 -1.60 6.00 11.83
CA GLN A 47 -2.19 4.73 12.32
C GLN A 47 -2.13 3.59 11.29
N CYS A 48 -1.88 3.90 10.02
CA CYS A 48 -1.75 2.93 8.95
C CYS A 48 -0.29 2.54 8.69
N SER A 49 -0.07 1.27 8.37
CA SER A 49 1.21 0.83 7.79
C SER A 49 1.34 1.28 6.33
N LEU A 50 2.54 1.16 5.74
CA LEU A 50 2.76 1.44 4.32
C LEU A 50 1.88 0.56 3.42
N MET A 51 1.71 -0.70 3.82
CA MET A 51 0.84 -1.66 3.15
C MET A 51 -0.63 -1.19 3.16
N GLN A 52 -1.09 -0.67 4.30
CA GLN A 52 -2.43 -0.10 4.45
C GLN A 52 -2.60 1.18 3.61
N ILE A 53 -1.59 2.06 3.59
CA ILE A 53 -1.59 3.29 2.77
C ILE A 53 -1.77 2.97 1.29
N ILE A 54 -0.99 2.04 0.74
CA ILE A 54 -1.12 1.60 -0.67
C ILE A 54 -2.51 1.02 -0.94
N THR A 55 -3.03 0.18 -0.04
CA THR A 55 -4.35 -0.44 -0.20
C THR A 55 -5.46 0.61 -0.25
N LEU A 56 -5.39 1.61 0.63
CA LEU A 56 -6.35 2.72 0.68
C LEU A 56 -6.26 3.60 -0.57
N SER A 57 -5.05 4.01 -0.96
CA SER A 57 -4.82 4.81 -2.17
C SER A 57 -5.29 4.10 -3.43
N SER A 58 -5.08 2.78 -3.52
CA SER A 58 -5.61 1.94 -4.59
C SER A 58 -7.15 1.91 -4.61
N ALA A 59 -7.79 1.69 -3.47
CA ALA A 59 -9.25 1.63 -3.38
C ALA A 59 -9.91 3.00 -3.66
N LEU A 60 -9.26 4.10 -3.28
CA LEU A 60 -9.68 5.47 -3.61
C LEU A 60 -9.32 5.87 -5.04
N ASN A 61 -8.55 5.06 -5.76
CA ASN A 61 -7.98 5.36 -7.07
C ASN A 61 -7.28 6.73 -7.11
N SER A 62 -6.47 7.03 -6.08
CA SER A 62 -5.84 8.35 -5.91
C SER A 62 -4.47 8.26 -5.24
N THR A 63 -3.46 8.85 -5.88
CA THR A 63 -2.14 9.14 -5.30
C THR A 63 -2.13 10.44 -4.49
N GLU A 64 -3.08 11.34 -4.74
CA GLU A 64 -3.12 12.68 -4.13
C GLU A 64 -3.64 12.69 -2.68
N PHE A 65 -4.34 11.65 -2.23
CA PHE A 65 -4.97 11.64 -0.91
C PHE A 65 -3.97 11.93 0.22
N PHE A 66 -2.77 11.34 0.15
CA PHE A 66 -1.69 11.54 1.12
C PHE A 66 -0.56 12.44 0.61
N ALA A 67 -0.66 13.02 -0.58
CA ALA A 67 0.46 13.71 -1.23
C ALA A 67 1.05 14.85 -0.38
N HIS A 68 0.23 15.62 0.34
CA HIS A 68 0.73 16.67 1.24
C HIS A 68 1.61 16.13 2.39
N ILE A 69 1.30 14.94 2.92
CA ILE A 69 2.07 14.30 3.99
C ILE A 69 3.37 13.74 3.42
N VAL A 70 3.29 13.04 2.29
CA VAL A 70 4.44 12.48 1.58
C VAL A 70 5.44 13.59 1.21
N ARG A 71 4.97 14.72 0.68
CA ARG A 71 5.83 15.87 0.34
C ARG A 71 6.53 16.44 1.57
N ARG A 72 5.85 16.47 2.73
CA ARG A 72 6.45 16.97 3.99
C ARG A 72 7.44 15.97 4.59
N LYS A 73 7.21 14.67 4.39
CA LYS A 73 8.05 13.56 4.89
C LYS A 73 8.99 13.01 3.81
N ALA A 74 9.33 13.81 2.78
CA ALA A 74 10.08 13.33 1.63
C ALA A 74 11.45 12.76 2.02
N ASP A 75 12.14 13.40 2.98
CA ASP A 75 13.44 12.94 3.48
C ASP A 75 13.33 11.67 4.35
N ASP A 76 12.14 11.34 4.84
CA ASP A 76 11.88 10.17 5.67
C ASP A 76 11.46 8.95 4.85
N ILE A 77 11.14 9.13 3.56
CA ILE A 77 10.59 8.09 2.68
C ILE A 77 11.61 7.73 1.61
N SER A 78 11.84 6.44 1.40
CA SER A 78 12.60 5.97 0.24
C SER A 78 11.87 4.83 -0.46
N VAL A 79 12.00 4.82 -1.79
CA VAL A 79 11.45 3.79 -2.67
C VAL A 79 12.57 3.33 -3.57
N TYR A 80 12.87 2.03 -3.51
CA TYR A 80 13.86 1.39 -4.36
C TYR A 80 13.18 0.31 -5.19
N SER A 81 13.41 0.32 -6.50
CA SER A 81 12.97 -0.75 -7.39
C SER A 81 14.13 -1.64 -7.78
N ASN A 82 13.90 -2.95 -7.71
CA ASN A 82 14.84 -3.96 -8.16
C ASN A 82 14.16 -4.86 -9.18
N THR A 83 14.61 -4.80 -10.43
CA THR A 83 14.11 -5.64 -11.51
C THR A 83 15.06 -6.81 -11.69
N PHE A 84 14.60 -8.01 -11.36
CA PHE A 84 15.40 -9.23 -11.49
C PHE A 84 15.33 -9.78 -12.91
N ASN A 85 14.14 -9.76 -13.51
CA ASN A 85 13.88 -10.14 -14.90
C ASN A 85 12.52 -9.60 -15.36
N GLU A 86 12.13 -9.86 -16.60
CA GLU A 86 10.86 -9.39 -17.20
C GLU A 86 9.59 -9.86 -16.45
N ARG A 87 9.70 -10.89 -15.59
CA ARG A 87 8.59 -11.48 -14.85
C ARG A 87 8.66 -11.24 -13.34
N LEU A 88 9.69 -10.57 -12.84
CA LEU A 88 9.89 -10.36 -11.42
C LEU A 88 10.51 -9.00 -11.13
N CYS A 89 9.77 -8.18 -10.39
CA CYS A 89 10.21 -6.91 -9.85
C CYS A 89 9.89 -6.88 -8.35
N ALA A 90 10.77 -6.26 -7.56
CA ALA A 90 10.49 -5.93 -6.17
C ALA A 90 10.61 -4.43 -5.94
N LEU A 91 9.67 -3.87 -5.18
CA LEU A 91 9.79 -2.54 -4.61
C LEU A 91 10.08 -2.65 -3.11
N GLU A 92 11.10 -1.96 -2.66
CA GLU A 92 11.37 -1.74 -1.24
C GLU A 92 10.95 -0.31 -0.89
N ILE A 93 10.04 -0.18 0.07
CA ILE A 93 9.52 1.10 0.53
C ILE A 93 9.80 1.21 2.02
N THR A 94 10.53 2.26 2.41
CA THR A 94 10.77 2.58 3.81
C THR A 94 10.22 3.96 4.14
N CYS A 95 9.78 4.13 5.38
CA CYS A 95 9.33 5.40 5.93
C CYS A 95 9.70 5.42 7.42
N VAL A 96 10.36 6.49 7.89
CA VAL A 96 10.68 6.63 9.32
C VAL A 96 9.40 6.48 10.16
N GLY A 97 9.48 5.66 11.20
CA GLY A 97 8.35 5.35 12.10
C GLY A 97 7.35 4.32 11.57
N LYS A 98 7.61 3.67 10.42
CA LYS A 98 6.79 2.58 9.88
C LYS A 98 7.63 1.33 9.59
N SER A 99 6.99 0.16 9.65
CA SER A 99 7.59 -1.08 9.14
C SER A 99 7.92 -0.92 7.66
N MET A 100 9.06 -1.48 7.25
CA MET A 100 9.42 -1.55 5.83
C MET A 100 8.42 -2.40 5.07
N LEU A 101 8.12 -2.02 3.83
CA LEU A 101 7.27 -2.77 2.93
C LEU A 101 8.08 -3.29 1.75
N MET A 102 8.07 -4.61 1.56
CA MET A 102 8.57 -5.29 0.37
C MET A 102 7.41 -5.67 -0.55
N TRP A 103 7.38 -5.15 -1.77
CA TRP A 103 6.34 -5.50 -2.74
C TRP A 103 6.93 -6.29 -3.91
N HIS A 104 6.66 -7.59 -3.92
CA HIS A 104 7.02 -8.51 -4.98
C HIS A 104 5.92 -8.53 -6.05
N MET A 105 6.28 -8.16 -7.27
CA MET A 105 5.42 -8.25 -8.44
C MET A 105 5.90 -9.43 -9.29
N MET A 106 5.04 -10.43 -9.47
CA MET A 106 5.36 -11.70 -10.11
C MET A 106 4.46 -11.96 -11.33
N GLY A 107 5.02 -12.46 -12.42
CA GLY A 107 4.24 -12.89 -13.57
C GLY A 107 3.34 -14.08 -13.23
N ALA A 108 2.10 -14.07 -13.73
CA ALA A 108 1.04 -15.04 -13.41
C ALA A 108 1.32 -16.53 -13.75
N SER A 109 2.51 -16.88 -14.24
CA SER A 109 2.90 -18.28 -14.47
C SER A 109 3.29 -19.04 -13.19
N LEU A 110 3.21 -18.41 -12.03
CA LEU A 110 3.58 -18.98 -10.73
C LEU A 110 2.32 -19.27 -9.89
N SER A 111 1.91 -20.54 -9.93
CA SER A 111 1.02 -21.29 -9.03
C SER A 111 -0.50 -21.25 -9.28
N ASP A 112 -1.01 -22.42 -9.68
CA ASP A 112 -2.42 -22.84 -9.78
C ASP A 112 -3.08 -23.11 -8.41
N ASP A 113 -2.54 -22.59 -7.30
CA ASP A 113 -3.04 -22.89 -5.95
C ASP A 113 -3.11 -21.62 -5.08
N ILE A 114 -3.81 -20.63 -5.61
CA ILE A 114 -3.89 -19.29 -5.02
C ILE A 114 -4.98 -19.30 -3.94
N GLY A 115 -4.57 -19.51 -2.69
CA GLY A 115 -5.44 -19.69 -1.52
C GLY A 115 -6.37 -18.51 -1.16
N TRP A 116 -7.10 -18.68 -0.05
CA TRP A 116 -8.32 -17.93 0.30
C TRP A 116 -8.13 -16.48 0.80
N ASN A 117 -6.92 -15.91 0.72
CA ASN A 117 -6.58 -14.60 1.32
C ASN A 117 -6.12 -13.55 0.31
N ASN A 118 -6.45 -13.75 -0.97
CA ASN A 118 -6.10 -12.78 -2.01
C ASN A 118 -7.18 -11.71 -2.12
N PHE A 119 -6.76 -10.49 -2.43
CA PHE A 119 -7.64 -9.38 -2.76
C PHE A 119 -7.22 -8.76 -4.08
N GLN A 120 -8.11 -7.98 -4.68
CA GLN A 120 -7.83 -7.26 -5.92
C GLN A 120 -7.32 -5.87 -5.60
N LEU A 121 -6.06 -5.60 -5.90
CA LEU A 121 -5.48 -4.25 -5.85
C LEU A 121 -5.70 -3.60 -7.22
N LYS A 122 -6.37 -2.44 -7.28
CA LYS A 122 -6.65 -1.70 -8.52
C LYS A 122 -5.67 -0.53 -8.65
N ILE A 123 -4.94 -0.46 -9.75
CA ILE A 123 -4.13 0.70 -10.13
C ILE A 123 -4.51 1.08 -11.55
N GLY A 124 -4.94 2.33 -11.75
CA GLY A 124 -5.50 2.73 -13.04
C GLY A 124 -6.66 1.81 -13.40
N GLU A 125 -6.61 1.19 -14.57
CA GLU A 125 -7.60 0.17 -14.98
C GLU A 125 -7.12 -1.28 -14.76
N VAL A 126 -5.89 -1.46 -14.29
CA VAL A 126 -5.31 -2.78 -14.04
C VAL A 126 -5.67 -3.27 -12.65
N ARG A 127 -5.94 -4.57 -12.56
CA ARG A 127 -6.18 -5.28 -11.31
C ARG A 127 -5.13 -6.34 -11.08
N PHE A 128 -4.54 -6.33 -9.90
CA PHE A 128 -3.53 -7.27 -9.46
C PHE A 128 -4.14 -8.16 -8.38
N LEU A 129 -4.11 -9.47 -8.62
CA LEU A 129 -4.36 -10.42 -7.55
C LEU A 129 -3.22 -10.27 -6.54
N THR A 130 -3.53 -9.87 -5.31
CA THR A 130 -2.53 -9.47 -4.32
C THR A 130 -2.74 -10.20 -3.01
N GLN A 131 -1.65 -10.65 -2.43
CA GLN A 131 -1.59 -11.26 -1.11
C GLN A 131 -0.79 -10.38 -0.16
N MET A 132 -1.30 -10.20 1.06
CA MET A 132 -0.53 -9.64 2.16
C MET A 132 0.17 -10.76 2.91
N THR A 133 1.47 -10.61 3.13
CA THR A 133 2.28 -11.50 3.95
C THR A 133 2.98 -10.68 5.02
N PHE A 134 2.93 -11.15 6.26
CA PHE A 134 3.66 -10.51 7.36
C PHE A 134 4.99 -11.24 7.50
N GLY A 135 6.10 -10.53 7.30
CA GLY A 135 7.44 -11.06 7.49
C GLY A 135 7.81 -11.11 8.98
N SER A 136 9.09 -11.35 9.26
CA SER A 136 9.66 -11.15 10.60
C SER A 136 9.48 -9.70 11.09
N THR A 137 9.59 -9.48 12.40
CA THR A 137 9.44 -8.16 13.05
C THR A 137 10.06 -7.02 12.25
N GLY A 138 9.23 -6.07 11.81
CA GLY A 138 9.65 -4.85 11.11
C GLY A 138 9.51 -4.88 9.58
N VAL A 139 9.11 -6.01 8.98
CA VAL A 139 8.93 -6.14 7.52
C VAL A 139 7.54 -6.67 7.16
N GLU A 140 6.82 -5.90 6.36
CA GLU A 140 5.57 -6.29 5.69
C GLU A 140 5.86 -6.62 4.23
N ALA A 141 5.07 -7.51 3.63
CA ALA A 141 5.25 -7.85 2.23
C ALA A 141 3.95 -7.99 1.44
N PHE A 142 3.96 -7.45 0.23
CA PHE A 142 2.96 -7.66 -0.81
C PHE A 142 3.48 -8.64 -1.85
N ASN A 143 2.63 -9.58 -2.24
CA ASN A 143 2.85 -10.43 -3.41
C ASN A 143 1.72 -10.17 -4.40
N SER A 144 2.02 -9.49 -5.51
CA SER A 144 1.05 -9.20 -6.57
C SER A 144 1.37 -9.98 -7.83
N TYR A 145 0.35 -10.58 -8.42
CA TYR A 145 0.45 -11.37 -9.63
C TYR A 145 -0.10 -10.57 -10.81
N PHE A 146 0.69 -10.44 -11.88
CA PHE A 146 0.32 -9.65 -13.06
C PHE A 146 0.26 -10.48 -14.35
N LEU A 147 -0.67 -10.10 -15.23
CA LEU A 147 -0.83 -10.63 -16.58
C LEU A 147 -0.12 -9.68 -17.56
N HIS A 148 1.16 -9.93 -17.85
CA HIS A 148 2.04 -9.25 -18.82
C HIS A 148 2.00 -7.69 -18.92
N ASN A 149 3.17 -7.05 -18.83
CA ASN A 149 3.41 -5.60 -19.03
C ASN A 149 2.81 -4.60 -18.00
N SER A 150 2.11 -5.06 -16.97
CA SER A 150 1.54 -4.16 -15.95
C SER A 150 2.48 -3.75 -14.81
N VAL A 151 3.70 -4.30 -14.76
CA VAL A 151 4.68 -3.98 -13.70
C VAL A 151 5.06 -2.50 -13.72
N SER A 152 5.37 -1.96 -14.91
CA SER A 152 5.78 -0.57 -15.05
C SER A 152 4.70 0.41 -14.57
N GLU A 153 3.42 0.07 -14.77
CA GLU A 153 2.30 0.89 -14.28
C GLU A 153 2.24 0.89 -12.76
N ALA A 154 2.36 -0.28 -12.12
CA ALA A 154 2.37 -0.38 -10.66
C ALA A 154 3.58 0.33 -10.05
N VAL A 155 4.78 0.16 -10.64
CA VAL A 155 5.99 0.86 -10.22
C VAL A 155 5.80 2.37 -10.32
N ASN A 156 5.38 2.88 -11.48
CA ASN A 156 5.16 4.31 -11.68
C ASN A 156 4.11 4.87 -10.72
N TRP A 157 3.04 4.12 -10.45
CA TRP A 157 2.02 4.55 -9.50
C TRP A 157 2.53 4.62 -8.06
N VAL A 158 3.36 3.68 -7.62
CA VAL A 158 4.02 3.74 -6.30
C VAL A 158 4.98 4.91 -6.23
N LEU A 159 5.75 5.15 -7.30
CA LEU A 159 6.63 6.31 -7.37
C LEU A 159 5.81 7.61 -7.30
N GLN A 160 4.69 7.73 -8.00
CA GLN A 160 3.79 8.89 -7.86
C GLN A 160 3.20 9.03 -6.46
N LEU A 161 2.91 7.92 -5.78
CA LEU A 161 2.35 7.92 -4.43
C LEU A 161 3.36 8.40 -3.38
N PHE A 162 4.64 8.01 -3.49
CA PHE A 162 5.66 8.20 -2.45
C PHE A 162 6.84 9.08 -2.84
N GLN A 163 7.01 9.39 -4.13
CA GLN A 163 8.05 10.27 -4.65
C GLN A 163 7.43 11.45 -5.38
N LYS A 164 8.11 12.59 -5.28
CA LYS A 164 7.72 13.83 -5.92
C LYS A 164 7.90 13.69 -7.43
N ASP A 165 7.01 14.31 -8.20
CA ASP A 165 7.39 14.84 -9.50
C ASP A 165 8.71 15.62 -9.31
N ILE A 166 9.75 15.19 -10.03
CA ILE A 166 10.93 16.01 -10.22
C ILE A 166 10.44 17.17 -11.09
N GLU A 167 10.21 18.33 -10.49
CA GLU A 167 10.10 19.59 -11.23
C GLU A 167 11.39 19.89 -11.99
#